data_AF-A0A1M5FD15-F1
#
_entry.id   AF-A0A1M5FD15-F1
#
_cell.length_a   1.000
_cell.length_b   1.000
_cell.length_c   1.000
_cell.angle_alpha   90.00
_cell.angle_beta   90.00
_cell.angle_gamma   90.00
#
_symmetry.space_group_name_H-M   'P 1'
#
loop_
_entity.id
_entity.type
_entity.pdbx_description
1 polymer ?
#
loop_
_entity_poly.entity_id
_entity_poly.type
_entity_poly.pdbx_seq_one_letter_code
_entity_poly.pdbx_strand_id
1 'polypeptide(L)'
;MTQVHDPRHTAQPYAPQGHGPYAPPPFPAPGFGAPAQQPRKKRTGAIVGSVVAVLVLAGLGIGAFLLFAPRVLDTAEAEREIASLAQEQVGVTLTDVSCPDDVDLAAGTVTTCTGSLEGQDVTFTVEQTDDEGNVTIESDQVYVPVADVEALLTEQFATEAGLTVSSTCDAGERTVLVAADGLQLTCTVALTDDPANTGEVLANVDAAGNVTFDAS
;
A
#
# COMPACT_ATOMS: atom_id res chain seq x y z
N MET A 1 -18.94 46.69 51.09
CA MET A 1 -18.65 47.91 50.32
C MET A 1 -17.52 47.55 49.35
N THR A 2 -17.90 47.22 48.11
CA THR A 2 -17.70 48.03 46.87
C THR A 2 -16.28 47.80 46.31
N GLN A 3 -16.13 46.99 45.25
CA GLN A 3 -15.91 47.42 43.83
C GLN A 3 -14.58 48.21 43.69
N VAL A 4 -13.65 47.88 42.79
CA VAL A 4 -13.75 48.13 41.34
C VAL A 4 -12.64 47.37 40.59
N HIS A 5 -13.04 46.76 39.48
CA HIS A 5 -12.25 46.27 38.34
C HIS A 5 -11.88 47.47 37.44
N ASP A 6 -10.64 47.62 36.96
CA ASP A 6 -10.39 48.28 35.67
C ASP A 6 -9.03 47.84 35.04
N PRO A 7 -9.05 47.34 33.78
CA PRO A 7 -7.89 46.93 32.97
C PRO A 7 -7.51 48.00 31.92
N ARG A 8 -6.21 48.26 31.68
CA ARG A 8 -5.74 48.98 30.46
C ARG A 8 -4.38 48.43 30.02
N HIS A 9 -4.32 47.48 29.08
CA HIS A 9 -4.40 47.68 27.61
C HIS A 9 -3.29 48.58 27.05
N THR A 10 -2.15 47.98 26.66
CA THR A 10 -1.23 48.57 25.70
C THR A 10 -1.80 48.39 24.30
N ALA A 11 -2.19 49.51 23.70
CA ALA A 11 -2.73 49.61 22.35
C ALA A 11 -1.65 49.33 21.29
N GLN A 12 -1.95 48.41 20.37
CA GLN A 12 -1.27 48.34 19.07
C GLN A 12 -1.81 49.46 18.16
N PRO A 13 -0.95 50.24 17.48
CA PRO A 13 -1.39 51.27 16.55
C PRO A 13 -1.92 50.68 15.24
N TYR A 14 -3.16 51.06 14.94
CA TYR A 14 -3.88 50.83 13.69
C TYR A 14 -3.35 51.75 12.58
N ALA A 15 -2.95 51.17 11.44
CA ALA A 15 -2.61 51.92 10.23
C ALA A 15 -3.87 52.15 9.36
N PRO A 16 -4.05 53.35 8.77
CA PRO A 16 -5.29 53.76 8.13
C PRO A 16 -5.50 53.15 6.73
N GLN A 17 -6.74 52.72 6.47
CA GLN A 17 -7.22 52.19 5.20
C GLN A 17 -7.57 53.33 4.23
N GLY A 18 -6.68 53.56 3.26
CA GLY A 18 -6.90 54.45 2.11
C GLY A 18 -7.66 53.75 0.99
N HIS A 19 -8.75 54.37 0.57
CA HIS A 19 -9.74 53.96 -0.41
C HIS A 19 -9.29 54.43 -1.80
N GLY A 20 -9.01 53.49 -2.72
CA GLY A 20 -8.60 53.74 -4.11
C GLY A 20 -9.52 53.03 -5.11
N PRO A 21 -9.78 53.60 -6.29
CA PRO A 21 -10.86 53.20 -7.19
C PRO A 21 -10.56 51.94 -8.03
N TYR A 22 -11.64 51.23 -8.37
CA TYR A 22 -11.76 49.97 -9.11
C TYR A 22 -10.74 49.75 -10.24
N ALA A 23 -9.95 48.67 -10.12
CA ALA A 23 -9.20 48.06 -11.20
C ALA A 23 -9.95 46.81 -11.74
N PRO A 24 -10.05 46.61 -13.06
CA PRO A 24 -10.72 45.45 -13.65
C PRO A 24 -9.92 44.14 -13.42
N PRO A 25 -10.60 42.98 -13.33
CA PRO A 25 -9.93 41.71 -13.04
C PRO A 25 -9.03 41.26 -14.21
N PRO A 26 -7.85 40.69 -13.93
CA PRO A 26 -6.98 40.15 -14.98
C PRO A 26 -7.57 38.86 -15.56
N PHE A 27 -7.56 38.76 -16.89
CA PHE A 27 -7.91 37.56 -17.64
C PHE A 27 -6.85 36.46 -17.40
N PRO A 28 -7.23 35.19 -17.19
CA PRO A 28 -6.27 34.11 -17.07
C PRO A 28 -5.63 33.76 -18.43
N ALA A 29 -4.30 33.62 -18.43
CA ALA A 29 -3.52 33.15 -19.57
C ALA A 29 -3.74 31.64 -19.83
N PRO A 30 -3.67 31.17 -21.08
CA PRO A 30 -3.80 29.76 -21.39
C PRO A 30 -2.50 29.03 -21.04
N GLY A 31 -2.51 28.33 -19.91
CA GLY A 31 -1.46 27.39 -19.51
C GLY A 31 -1.66 26.03 -20.18
N PHE A 32 -0.59 25.52 -20.78
CA PHE A 32 -0.51 24.16 -21.32
C PHE A 32 -0.73 23.14 -20.19
N GLY A 33 -1.49 22.08 -20.51
CA GLY A 33 -2.04 21.14 -19.55
C GLY A 33 -1.01 20.43 -18.68
N ALA A 34 -1.16 20.60 -17.37
CA ALA A 34 -0.71 19.63 -16.40
C ALA A 34 -1.66 18.42 -16.42
N PRO A 35 -1.18 17.18 -16.21
CA PRO A 35 -2.04 16.01 -16.14
C PRO A 35 -3.10 16.20 -15.05
N ALA A 36 -4.33 15.80 -15.35
CA ALA A 36 -5.48 15.94 -14.47
C ALA A 36 -5.16 15.35 -13.09
N GLN A 37 -5.06 16.23 -12.08
CA GLN A 37 -5.11 15.77 -10.69
C GLN A 37 -6.48 15.13 -10.50
N GLN A 38 -6.48 13.82 -10.27
CA GLN A 38 -7.68 13.07 -9.95
C GLN A 38 -8.41 13.78 -8.79
N PRO A 39 -9.75 13.88 -8.85
CA PRO A 39 -10.52 14.59 -7.84
C PRO A 39 -10.23 14.00 -6.47
N ARG A 40 -9.74 14.83 -5.55
CA ARG A 40 -9.55 14.47 -4.13
C ARG A 40 -10.93 14.20 -3.53
N LYS A 41 -11.40 12.95 -3.69
CA LYS A 41 -12.54 12.41 -2.96
C LYS A 41 -12.11 12.43 -1.49
N LYS A 42 -12.79 13.21 -0.65
CA LYS A 42 -12.65 13.12 0.80
C LYS A 42 -13.03 11.69 1.18
N ARG A 43 -12.05 10.81 1.31
CA ARG A 43 -12.19 9.51 1.94
C ARG A 43 -11.56 9.67 3.31
N THR A 44 -12.41 9.79 4.33
CA THR A 44 -12.14 9.12 5.61
C THR A 44 -12.00 7.64 5.25
N GLY A 45 -10.78 7.21 5.01
CA GLY A 45 -10.45 5.85 4.63
C GLY A 45 -8.98 5.68 4.92
N ALA A 46 -8.70 4.88 5.95
CA ALA A 46 -7.35 4.61 6.40
C ALA A 46 -6.54 4.00 5.25
N ILE A 47 -5.41 4.63 4.92
CA ILE A 47 -4.46 4.11 3.94
C ILE A 47 -3.70 3.01 4.67
N VAL A 48 -3.99 1.76 4.33
CA VAL A 48 -3.24 0.59 4.80
C VAL A 48 -1.84 0.66 4.21
N GLY A 49 -0.84 0.24 4.98
CA GLY A 49 0.55 0.06 4.53
C GLY A 49 0.67 -1.10 3.55
N SER A 50 0.01 -0.98 2.40
CA SER A 50 0.09 -1.93 1.30
C SER A 50 1.47 -1.92 0.67
N VAL A 51 2.10 -3.09 0.59
CA VAL A 51 3.44 -3.23 0.01
C VAL A 51 3.31 -3.75 -1.41
N VAL A 52 3.72 -2.93 -2.38
CA VAL A 52 3.97 -3.35 -3.76
C VAL A 52 5.48 -3.57 -3.91
N ALA A 53 5.86 -4.77 -4.31
CA ALA A 53 7.24 -5.19 -4.47
C ALA A 53 7.79 -4.77 -5.84
N VAL A 54 8.93 -4.07 -5.87
CA VAL A 54 9.74 -3.88 -7.08
C VAL A 54 11.22 -4.03 -6.71
N LEU A 55 11.87 -5.05 -7.22
CA LEU A 55 13.29 -5.35 -6.97
C LEU A 55 14.07 -5.41 -8.28
N VAL A 56 15.20 -4.69 -8.33
CA VAL A 56 16.15 -4.74 -9.44
C VAL A 56 17.35 -5.60 -9.01
N LEU A 57 17.56 -6.71 -9.72
CA LEU A 57 18.58 -7.69 -9.41
C LEU A 57 19.71 -7.60 -10.44
N ALA A 58 20.90 -7.28 -9.93
CA ALA A 58 22.11 -7.18 -10.72
C ALA A 58 22.79 -8.55 -10.83
N GLY A 59 22.53 -9.22 -11.95
CA GLY A 59 23.40 -10.23 -12.55
C GLY A 59 23.27 -11.58 -11.88
N LEU A 60 22.32 -12.37 -12.37
CA LEU A 60 22.26 -13.82 -12.14
C LEU A 60 23.58 -14.44 -12.63
N GLY A 61 24.48 -14.69 -11.69
CA GLY A 61 25.89 -14.94 -11.97
C GLY A 61 26.12 -16.17 -12.84
N ILE A 62 26.89 -16.02 -13.92
CA ILE A 62 28.21 -16.65 -14.15
C ILE A 62 28.77 -16.08 -15.47
N GLY A 63 29.46 -14.95 -15.36
CA GLY A 63 30.47 -14.58 -16.35
C GLY A 63 31.71 -15.43 -16.15
N ALA A 64 31.79 -16.62 -16.77
CA ALA A 64 33.09 -17.28 -17.05
C ALA A 64 33.07 -18.51 -17.98
N PHE A 65 31.94 -19.15 -18.33
CA PHE A 65 32.00 -20.43 -19.08
C PHE A 65 31.32 -20.47 -20.46
N LEU A 66 30.67 -19.40 -20.93
CA LEU A 66 29.71 -19.52 -22.03
C LEU A 66 30.11 -18.77 -23.31
N LEU A 67 31.11 -19.30 -24.03
CA LEU A 67 31.26 -18.99 -25.46
C LEU A 67 30.38 -19.87 -26.37
N PHE A 68 29.67 -20.88 -25.82
CA PHE A 68 28.89 -21.85 -26.60
C PHE A 68 27.60 -22.39 -25.96
N ALA A 69 27.13 -21.86 -24.83
CA ALA A 69 25.83 -22.27 -24.29
C ALA A 69 24.70 -21.33 -24.75
N PRO A 70 23.48 -21.85 -24.95
CA PRO A 70 22.31 -21.01 -25.21
C PRO A 70 22.13 -20.01 -24.05
N ARG A 71 21.87 -18.76 -24.42
CA ARG A 71 21.65 -17.66 -23.49
C ARG A 71 20.20 -17.73 -22.98
N VAL A 72 19.97 -18.57 -21.97
CA VAL A 72 18.65 -18.74 -21.32
C VAL A 72 18.69 -18.25 -19.89
N LEU A 73 17.58 -17.68 -19.42
CA LEU A 73 17.41 -17.25 -18.03
C LEU A 73 17.49 -18.47 -17.10
N ASP A 74 18.26 -18.37 -16.02
CA ASP A 74 18.26 -19.39 -14.96
C ASP A 74 17.03 -19.21 -14.08
N THR A 75 15.93 -19.85 -14.50
CA THR A 75 14.61 -19.79 -13.84
C THR A 75 14.67 -20.26 -12.40
N ALA A 76 15.53 -21.23 -12.08
CA ALA A 76 15.67 -21.75 -10.72
C ALA A 76 16.30 -20.75 -9.74
N GLU A 77 17.09 -19.80 -10.23
CA GLU A 77 17.62 -18.72 -9.40
C GLU A 77 16.62 -17.58 -9.25
N ALA A 78 15.89 -17.22 -10.32
CA ALA A 78 14.77 -16.29 -10.25
C ALA A 78 13.69 -16.76 -9.26
N GLU A 79 13.35 -18.05 -9.26
CA GLU A 79 12.40 -18.64 -8.31
C GLU A 79 12.86 -18.49 -6.84
N ARG A 80 14.16 -18.72 -6.58
CA ARG A 80 14.75 -18.55 -5.24
C ARG A 80 14.73 -17.10 -4.78
N GLU A 81 15.02 -16.18 -5.69
CA GLU A 81 14.99 -14.75 -5.38
C GLU A 81 13.56 -14.27 -5.13
N ILE A 82 12.59 -14.63 -5.97
CA ILE A 82 11.15 -14.34 -5.75
C ILE A 82 10.71 -14.81 -4.37
N ALA A 83 11.11 -16.03 -3.96
CA ALA A 83 10.83 -16.54 -2.62
C ALA A 83 11.47 -15.69 -1.51
N SER A 84 12.70 -15.21 -1.71
CA SER A 84 13.37 -14.28 -0.79
C SER A 84 12.64 -12.94 -0.70
N LEU A 85 12.15 -12.40 -1.82
CA LEU A 85 11.43 -11.12 -1.86
C LEU A 85 10.15 -11.15 -1.04
N ALA A 86 9.38 -12.23 -1.15
CA ALA A 86 8.18 -12.38 -0.35
C ALA A 86 8.51 -12.50 1.14
N GLN A 87 9.56 -13.25 1.48
CA GLN A 87 9.98 -13.40 2.87
C GLN A 87 10.45 -12.07 3.47
N GLU A 88 11.21 -11.26 2.74
CA GLU A 88 11.69 -9.96 3.22
C GLU A 88 10.56 -8.93 3.41
N GLN A 89 9.56 -8.95 2.53
CA GLN A 89 8.54 -7.89 2.50
C GLN A 89 7.35 -8.15 3.40
N VAL A 90 6.89 -9.40 3.46
CA VAL A 90 5.67 -9.75 4.20
C VAL A 90 5.91 -10.83 5.25
N GLY A 91 7.15 -11.30 5.41
CA GLY A 91 7.53 -12.28 6.44
C GLY A 91 7.06 -13.70 6.14
N VAL A 92 6.53 -13.95 4.94
CA VAL A 92 5.93 -15.21 4.52
C VAL A 92 6.69 -15.78 3.33
N THR A 93 6.97 -17.07 3.38
CA THR A 93 7.64 -17.80 2.30
C THR A 93 6.63 -18.22 1.25
N LEU A 94 6.92 -17.92 -0.02
CA LEU A 94 6.17 -18.47 -1.14
C LEU A 94 6.44 -19.97 -1.29
N THR A 95 5.40 -20.73 -1.60
CA THR A 95 5.49 -22.11 -2.05
C THR A 95 5.12 -22.22 -3.52
N ASP A 96 5.50 -23.34 -4.14
CA ASP A 96 5.06 -23.68 -5.50
C ASP A 96 5.38 -22.59 -6.55
N VAL A 97 6.49 -21.87 -6.36
CA VAL A 97 6.96 -20.87 -7.32
C VAL A 97 7.33 -21.58 -8.62
N SER A 98 6.79 -21.09 -9.73
CA SER A 98 7.04 -21.62 -11.06
C SER A 98 7.21 -20.47 -12.04
N CYS A 99 8.36 -20.45 -12.70
CA CYS A 99 8.62 -19.60 -13.85
C CYS A 99 8.63 -20.45 -15.14
N PRO A 100 8.18 -19.92 -16.28
CA PRO A 100 8.30 -20.60 -17.58
C PRO A 100 9.75 -20.96 -17.89
N ASP A 101 9.98 -22.20 -18.33
CA ASP A 101 11.29 -22.65 -18.82
C ASP A 101 11.63 -21.99 -20.18
N ASP A 102 12.92 -21.92 -20.52
CA ASP A 102 13.45 -21.51 -21.83
C ASP A 102 13.12 -20.06 -22.25
N VAL A 103 13.21 -19.11 -21.34
CA VAL A 103 13.11 -17.68 -21.66
C VAL A 103 14.42 -17.19 -22.30
N ASP A 104 14.34 -16.65 -23.51
CA ASP A 104 15.46 -16.02 -24.21
C ASP A 104 16.03 -14.87 -23.37
N LEU A 105 17.36 -14.87 -23.13
CA LEU A 105 18.06 -13.75 -22.50
C LEU A 105 18.14 -12.57 -23.49
N ALA A 106 17.06 -11.82 -23.60
CA ALA A 106 16.97 -10.63 -24.43
C ALA A 106 16.43 -9.45 -23.62
N ALA A 107 17.09 -8.31 -23.74
CA ALA A 107 16.63 -7.07 -23.11
C ALA A 107 15.17 -6.74 -23.49
N GLY A 108 14.36 -6.43 -22.48
CA GLY A 108 12.93 -6.15 -22.58
C GLY A 108 12.04 -7.40 -22.62
N THR A 109 12.58 -8.61 -22.52
CA THR A 109 11.76 -9.83 -22.38
C THR A 109 11.03 -9.81 -21.05
N VAL A 110 9.71 -9.93 -21.09
CA VAL A 110 8.85 -9.98 -19.91
C VAL A 110 8.31 -11.39 -19.75
N THR A 111 8.48 -11.96 -18.56
CA THR A 111 8.04 -13.30 -18.19
C THR A 111 7.17 -13.22 -16.97
N THR A 112 6.12 -14.04 -16.93
CA THR A 112 5.23 -14.13 -15.77
C THR A 112 5.57 -15.38 -14.97
N CYS A 113 5.90 -15.21 -13.70
CA CYS A 113 6.04 -16.30 -12.73
C CYS A 113 4.81 -16.36 -11.83
N THR A 114 4.48 -17.55 -11.34
CA THR A 114 3.38 -17.78 -10.39
C THR A 114 3.90 -18.41 -9.11
N GLY A 115 3.18 -18.25 -8.01
CA GLY A 115 3.47 -18.94 -6.76
C GLY A 115 2.26 -18.98 -5.82
N SER A 116 2.44 -19.51 -4.62
CA SER A 116 1.41 -19.62 -3.60
C SER A 116 1.87 -18.98 -2.30
N LEU A 117 1.08 -18.04 -1.77
CA LEU A 117 1.31 -17.35 -0.50
C LEU A 117 0.21 -17.73 0.49
N GLU A 118 0.54 -18.60 1.47
CA GLU A 118 -0.45 -19.15 2.42
C GLU A 118 -1.69 -19.74 1.72
N GLY A 119 -1.47 -20.43 0.59
CA GLY A 119 -2.51 -21.02 -0.24
C GLY A 119 -3.29 -20.02 -1.11
N GLN A 120 -2.77 -18.80 -1.28
CA GLN A 120 -3.30 -17.81 -2.23
C GLN A 120 -2.41 -17.76 -3.46
N ASP A 121 -3.00 -17.92 -4.65
CA ASP A 121 -2.28 -17.78 -5.91
C ASP A 121 -1.78 -16.34 -6.08
N VAL A 122 -0.50 -16.20 -6.38
CA VAL A 122 0.14 -14.92 -6.65
C VAL A 122 0.91 -14.93 -7.95
N THR A 123 1.01 -13.76 -8.56
CA THR A 123 1.70 -13.57 -9.84
C THR A 123 2.78 -12.49 -9.73
N PHE A 124 3.90 -12.76 -10.39
CA PHE A 124 5.04 -11.86 -10.49
C PHE A 124 5.40 -11.64 -11.94
N THR A 125 5.72 -10.40 -12.28
CA THR A 125 6.27 -10.03 -13.57
C THR A 125 7.78 -9.88 -13.45
N VAL A 126 8.52 -10.61 -14.28
CA VAL A 126 9.98 -10.56 -14.38
C VAL A 126 10.36 -9.95 -15.72
N GLU A 127 10.90 -8.74 -15.69
CA GLU A 127 11.42 -8.06 -16.88
C GLU A 127 12.95 -8.21 -16.94
N GLN A 128 13.43 -8.71 -18.07
CA GLN A 128 14.84 -8.73 -18.35
C GLN A 128 15.32 -7.35 -18.80
N THR A 129 16.23 -6.76 -18.02
CA THR A 129 16.74 -5.41 -18.28
C THR A 129 17.89 -5.37 -19.28
N ASP A 130 18.60 -6.50 -19.48
CA ASP A 130 19.66 -6.64 -20.46
C ASP A 130 19.99 -8.09 -20.87
N ASP A 131 20.94 -8.25 -21.79
CA ASP A 131 21.43 -9.54 -22.29
C ASP A 131 22.47 -10.21 -21.37
N GLU A 132 22.72 -9.64 -20.18
CA GLU A 132 23.69 -10.10 -19.17
C GLU A 132 23.01 -10.84 -18.02
N GLY A 133 21.67 -10.88 -17.99
CA GLY A 133 20.87 -11.59 -16.99
C GLY A 133 20.45 -10.70 -15.82
N ASN A 134 20.46 -9.38 -15.98
CA ASN A 134 19.87 -8.46 -15.01
C ASN A 134 18.34 -8.44 -15.17
N VAL A 135 17.60 -8.61 -14.09
CA VAL A 135 16.13 -8.63 -14.10
C VAL A 135 15.52 -7.65 -13.10
N THR A 136 14.34 -7.15 -13.43
CA THR A 136 13.44 -6.45 -12.51
C THR A 136 12.27 -7.37 -12.21
N ILE A 137 11.97 -7.57 -10.93
CA ILE A 137 10.84 -8.37 -10.47
C ILE A 137 9.82 -7.44 -9.83
N GLU A 138 8.60 -7.49 -10.33
CA GLU A 138 7.46 -6.74 -9.84
C GLU A 138 6.39 -7.72 -9.37
N SER A 139 5.78 -7.46 -8.20
CA SER A 139 4.55 -8.15 -7.82
C SER A 139 3.37 -7.46 -8.50
N ASP A 140 2.52 -8.24 -9.16
CA ASP A 140 1.33 -7.72 -9.82
C ASP A 140 0.21 -7.38 -8.82
N GLN A 141 0.37 -7.82 -7.57
CA GLN A 141 -0.65 -7.75 -6.53
C GLN A 141 -0.14 -7.00 -5.30
N VAL A 142 -1.09 -6.45 -4.57
CA VAL A 142 -0.83 -5.75 -3.31
C VAL A 142 -1.00 -6.74 -2.16
N TYR A 143 -0.04 -6.77 -1.24
CA TYR A 143 -0.16 -7.56 -0.02
C TYR A 143 -0.60 -6.70 1.16
N VAL A 144 -1.53 -7.22 1.97
CA VAL A 144 -2.10 -6.56 3.14
C VAL A 144 -1.96 -7.46 4.37
N PRO A 145 -1.12 -7.10 5.36
CA PRO A 145 -1.03 -7.84 6.61
C PRO A 145 -2.36 -7.76 7.37
N VAL A 146 -2.86 -8.90 7.88
CA VAL A 146 -4.12 -8.94 8.65
C VAL A 146 -4.00 -8.08 9.92
N ALA A 147 -2.82 -8.08 10.54
CA ALA A 147 -2.53 -7.25 11.71
C ALA A 147 -2.67 -5.74 11.45
N ASP A 148 -2.38 -5.28 10.22
CA ASP A 148 -2.56 -3.87 9.86
C ASP A 148 -4.05 -3.53 9.73
N VAL A 149 -4.87 -4.44 9.19
CA VAL A 149 -6.33 -4.30 9.14
C VAL A 149 -6.92 -4.16 10.54
N GLU A 150 -6.49 -5.04 11.47
CA GLU A 150 -6.90 -5.00 12.86
C GLU A 150 -6.46 -3.70 13.56
N ALA A 151 -5.19 -3.31 13.39
CA ALA A 151 -4.67 -2.07 13.99
C ALA A 151 -5.46 -0.84 13.54
N LEU A 152 -5.79 -0.76 12.25
CA LEU A 152 -6.60 0.34 11.70
C LEU A 152 -8.02 0.35 12.25
N LEU A 153 -8.64 -0.82 12.39
CA LEU A 153 -9.96 -0.92 12.98
C LEU A 153 -9.94 -0.41 14.43
N THR A 154 -8.94 -0.83 15.22
CA THR A 154 -8.73 -0.36 16.58
C THR A 154 -8.54 1.17 16.64
N GLU A 155 -7.71 1.72 15.75
CA GLU A 155 -7.49 3.17 15.66
C GLU A 155 -8.77 3.94 15.28
N GLN A 156 -9.59 3.37 14.39
CA GLN A 156 -10.87 3.98 14.01
C GLN A 156 -11.82 4.10 15.22
N PHE A 157 -11.99 3.02 15.99
CA PHE A 157 -12.83 3.06 17.20
C PHE A 157 -12.29 4.01 18.26
N ALA A 158 -10.97 4.09 18.42
CA ALA A 158 -10.35 5.05 19.33
C ALA A 158 -10.60 6.50 18.90
N THR A 159 -10.55 6.78 17.60
CA THR A 159 -10.69 8.14 17.05
C THR A 159 -12.14 8.60 16.95
N GLU A 160 -13.04 7.75 16.48
CA GLU A 160 -14.43 8.11 16.19
C GLU A 160 -15.34 7.94 17.42
N ALA A 161 -15.15 6.86 18.17
CA ALA A 161 -16.00 6.53 19.32
C ALA A 161 -15.33 6.82 20.67
N GLY A 162 -14.01 7.07 20.70
CA GLY A 162 -13.26 7.25 21.95
C GLY A 162 -13.16 5.97 22.77
N LEU A 163 -13.27 4.81 22.12
CA LEU A 163 -13.28 3.50 22.76
C LEU A 163 -11.92 2.81 22.59
N THR A 164 -11.44 2.17 23.65
CA THR A 164 -10.31 1.23 23.57
C THR A 164 -10.85 -0.17 23.35
N VAL A 165 -10.52 -0.73 22.19
CA VAL A 165 -10.98 -2.04 21.76
C VAL A 165 -9.81 -2.94 21.41
N SER A 166 -10.02 -4.25 21.47
CA SER A 166 -9.21 -5.22 20.74
C SER A 166 -10.00 -5.69 19.53
N SER A 167 -9.39 -5.64 18.35
CA SER A 167 -9.96 -6.18 17.11
C SER A 167 -9.27 -7.47 16.70
N THR A 168 -10.02 -8.40 16.15
CA THR A 168 -9.49 -9.63 15.56
C THR A 168 -10.28 -9.96 14.31
N CYS A 169 -9.60 -10.13 13.17
CA CYS A 169 -10.21 -10.40 11.88
C CYS A 169 -10.03 -11.87 11.48
N ASP A 170 -11.12 -12.51 11.02
CA ASP A 170 -11.07 -13.87 10.51
C ASP A 170 -10.53 -13.89 9.08
N ALA A 171 -9.26 -14.27 8.96
CA ALA A 171 -8.56 -14.51 7.70
C ALA A 171 -8.32 -16.02 7.44
N GLY A 172 -8.95 -16.90 8.23
CA GLY A 172 -8.57 -18.30 8.33
C GLY A 172 -7.17 -18.47 8.93
N GLU A 173 -6.33 -19.30 8.31
CA GLU A 173 -4.95 -19.55 8.77
C GLU A 173 -3.93 -18.52 8.24
N ARG A 174 -4.40 -17.46 7.56
CA ARG A 174 -3.55 -16.52 6.83
C ARG A 174 -3.15 -15.34 7.71
N THR A 175 -1.90 -14.92 7.58
CA THR A 175 -1.35 -13.73 8.20
C THR A 175 -1.27 -12.56 7.22
N VAL A 176 -1.25 -12.85 5.92
CA VAL A 176 -1.16 -11.87 4.83
C VAL A 176 -2.23 -12.14 3.80
N LEU A 177 -2.90 -11.09 3.33
CA LEU A 177 -3.93 -11.16 2.32
C LEU A 177 -3.39 -10.66 0.98
N VAL A 178 -3.79 -11.32 -0.10
CA VAL A 178 -3.61 -10.82 -1.45
C VAL A 178 -4.81 -9.93 -1.79
N ALA A 179 -4.57 -8.63 -1.93
CA ALA A 179 -5.62 -7.64 -2.12
C ALA A 179 -6.35 -7.87 -3.46
N ALA A 180 -7.68 -7.91 -3.40
CA ALA A 180 -8.53 -8.13 -4.56
C ALA A 180 -9.86 -7.42 -4.34
N ASP A 181 -10.48 -6.93 -5.43
CA ASP A 181 -11.77 -6.26 -5.32
C ASP A 181 -12.85 -7.19 -4.74
N GLY A 182 -13.50 -6.71 -3.67
CA GLY A 182 -14.58 -7.43 -2.98
C GLY A 182 -14.10 -8.43 -1.94
N LEU A 183 -12.80 -8.46 -1.63
CA LEU A 183 -12.27 -9.23 -0.50
C LEU A 183 -12.86 -8.69 0.81
N GLN A 184 -13.46 -9.58 1.59
CA GLN A 184 -14.15 -9.25 2.84
C GLN A 184 -13.64 -10.11 3.98
N LEU A 185 -13.42 -9.48 5.13
CA LEU A 185 -13.05 -10.15 6.37
C LEU A 185 -14.05 -9.79 7.47
N THR A 186 -14.51 -10.81 8.19
CA THR A 186 -15.33 -10.59 9.39
C THR A 186 -14.40 -10.31 10.56
N CYS A 187 -14.51 -9.13 11.15
CA CYS A 187 -13.73 -8.72 12.30
C CYS A 187 -14.61 -8.64 13.54
N THR A 188 -14.13 -9.24 14.62
CA THR A 188 -14.73 -9.14 15.95
C THR A 188 -13.99 -8.08 16.74
N VAL A 189 -14.74 -7.15 17.32
CA VAL A 189 -14.24 -6.06 18.16
C VAL A 189 -14.76 -6.27 19.57
N ALA A 190 -13.89 -6.23 20.57
CA ALA A 190 -14.26 -6.34 21.98
C ALA A 190 -13.75 -5.12 22.75
N LEU A 191 -14.54 -4.60 23.71
CA LEU A 191 -14.06 -3.55 24.60
C LEU A 191 -12.94 -4.10 25.50
N THR A 192 -11.86 -3.34 25.68
CA THR A 192 -10.77 -3.75 26.56
C THR A 192 -11.22 -3.82 28.03
N ASP A 193 -12.12 -2.92 28.44
CA ASP A 193 -12.63 -2.86 29.82
C ASP A 193 -13.78 -3.84 30.10
N ASP A 194 -14.46 -4.32 29.06
CA ASP A 194 -15.54 -5.31 29.13
C ASP A 194 -15.51 -6.25 27.92
N PRO A 195 -14.65 -7.29 27.95
CA PRO A 195 -14.44 -8.17 26.81
C PRO A 195 -15.65 -9.07 26.48
N ALA A 196 -16.68 -9.10 27.33
CA ALA A 196 -17.94 -9.76 27.01
C ALA A 196 -18.81 -8.91 26.06
N ASN A 197 -18.52 -7.62 25.95
CA ASN A 197 -19.16 -6.72 25.01
C ASN A 197 -18.41 -6.73 23.68
N THR A 198 -18.94 -7.52 22.75
CA THR A 198 -18.37 -7.74 21.43
C THR A 198 -19.30 -7.22 20.33
N GLY A 199 -18.73 -6.73 19.23
CA GLY A 199 -19.43 -6.42 17.99
C GLY A 199 -18.72 -7.03 16.79
N GLU A 200 -19.48 -7.25 15.72
CA GLU A 200 -18.94 -7.68 14.43
C GLU A 200 -18.86 -6.46 13.49
N VAL A 201 -17.80 -6.45 12.67
CA VAL A 201 -17.52 -5.41 11.67
C VAL A 201 -17.00 -6.11 10.42
N LEU A 202 -17.47 -5.69 9.26
CA LEU A 202 -16.99 -6.21 7.98
C LEU A 202 -15.90 -5.29 7.43
N ALA A 203 -14.70 -5.82 7.26
CA ALA A 203 -13.60 -5.13 6.59
C ALA A 203 -13.61 -5.50 5.10
N ASN A 204 -13.72 -4.51 4.23
CA ASN A 204 -13.59 -4.66 2.78
C ASN A 204 -12.22 -4.19 2.35
N VAL A 205 -11.49 -5.02 1.61
CA VAL A 205 -10.20 -4.70 1.00
C VAL A 205 -10.42 -4.58 -0.51
N ASP A 206 -9.96 -3.48 -1.12
CA ASP A 206 -9.97 -3.33 -2.59
C ASP A 206 -8.66 -3.81 -3.24
N ALA A 207 -8.60 -3.89 -4.57
CA ALA A 207 -7.39 -4.36 -5.27
C ALA A 207 -6.16 -3.45 -5.06
N ALA A 208 -6.34 -2.22 -4.60
CA ALA A 208 -5.24 -1.33 -4.23
C ALA A 208 -4.82 -1.48 -2.75
N GLY A 209 -5.46 -2.40 -2.02
CA GLY A 209 -5.23 -2.68 -0.62
C GLY A 209 -5.86 -1.66 0.34
N ASN A 210 -6.73 -0.77 -0.14
CA ASN A 210 -7.45 0.13 0.77
C ASN A 210 -8.48 -0.66 1.57
N VAL A 211 -8.55 -0.39 2.87
CA VAL A 211 -9.52 -1.00 3.77
C VAL A 211 -10.64 -0.02 4.10
N THR A 212 -11.87 -0.49 4.01
CA THR A 212 -13.06 0.21 4.50
C THR A 212 -13.89 -0.69 5.38
N PHE A 213 -14.46 -0.13 6.45
CA PHE A 213 -15.22 -0.89 7.44
C PHE A 213 -16.71 -0.56 7.35
N ASP A 214 -17.53 -1.60 7.34
CA ASP A 214 -18.99 -1.51 7.42
C ASP A 214 -19.47 -2.22 8.69
N ALA A 215 -20.40 -1.60 9.41
CA ALA A 215 -21.06 -2.28 10.53
C ALA A 215 -21.99 -3.38 9.98
N SER A 216 -21.83 -4.61 10.50
CA SER A 216 -22.65 -5.78 10.14
C SER A 216 -24.01 -5.77 10.80
#